data_AF-A0A5C7ZP79-F1
#
_entry.id   AF-A0A5C7ZP79-F1
#
_cell.length_a   1.000
_cell.length_b   1.000
_cell.length_c   1.000
_cell.angle_alpha   90.00
_cell.angle_beta   90.00
_cell.angle_gamma   90.00
#
_symmetry.space_group_name_H-M   'P 1'
#
loop_
_entity.id
_entity.type
_entity.pdbx_description
1 polymer ?
#
loop_
_entity_poly.entity_id
_entity_poly.type
_entity_poly.pdbx_seq_one_letter_code
_entity_poly.pdbx_strand_id
1 'polypeptide(L)'
;MQRTVHLSIALVFAVFAALNLNDPDPWTWVLAYTSVAVLYSAAAFGRADRRLSGGLCLFMMLWMLTMLPGMVQWAGAGFPSITASMKATEPHIEVVREFLGLLLAVLALGWLTWSTPGRAAQG
;
A
#
# COMPACT_ATOMS: atom_id res chain seq x y z
N MET A 1 -2.72 -15.52 17.35
CA MET A 1 -1.58 -14.77 16.77
C MET A 1 -1.93 -14.13 15.43
N GLN A 2 -2.46 -14.88 14.45
CA GLN A 2 -2.79 -14.34 13.11
C GLN A 2 -3.77 -13.15 13.14
N ARG A 3 -4.81 -13.21 13.98
CA ARG A 3 -5.77 -12.11 14.15
C ARG A 3 -5.10 -10.80 14.61
N THR A 4 -4.19 -10.89 15.58
CA THR A 4 -3.47 -9.72 16.10
C THR A 4 -2.63 -9.08 15.01
N VAL A 5 -1.90 -9.88 14.22
CA VAL A 5 -1.09 -9.39 13.10
C VAL A 5 -1.98 -8.68 12.07
N HIS A 6 -3.11 -9.27 11.71
CA HIS A 6 -4.04 -8.64 10.76
C HIS A 6 -4.58 -7.29 11.27
N LEU A 7 -4.96 -7.22 12.55
CA LEU A 7 -5.44 -5.98 13.15
C LEU A 7 -4.34 -4.92 13.25
N SER A 8 -3.10 -5.30 13.58
CA SER A 8 -1.98 -4.37 13.61
C SER A 8 -1.72 -3.76 12.22
N ILE A 9 -1.72 -4.59 11.17
CA ILE A 9 -1.54 -4.10 9.80
C ILE A 9 -2.72 -3.23 9.37
N ALA A 10 -3.96 -3.64 9.67
CA ALA A 10 -5.14 -2.82 9.40
C ALA A 10 -5.05 -1.45 10.08
N LEU A 11 -4.62 -1.40 11.34
CA LEU A 11 -4.45 -0.15 12.08
C LEU A 11 -3.37 0.74 11.46
N VAL A 12 -2.22 0.18 11.08
CA VAL A 12 -1.16 0.93 10.40
C VAL A 12 -1.67 1.57 9.11
N PHE A 13 -2.37 0.82 8.27
CA PHE A 13 -2.94 1.36 7.03
C PHE A 13 -4.07 2.36 7.26
N ALA A 14 -4.88 2.20 8.31
CA ALA A 14 -5.87 3.19 8.71
C ALA A 14 -5.22 4.51 9.16
N VAL A 15 -4.10 4.43 9.90
CA VAL A 15 -3.30 5.61 10.27
C VAL A 15 -2.71 6.25 9.03
N PHE A 16 -2.17 5.48 8.07
CA PHE A 16 -1.69 6.05 6.81
C PHE A 16 -2.79 6.79 6.05
N ALA A 17 -3.98 6.19 5.93
CA ALA A 17 -5.13 6.86 5.32
C ALA A 17 -5.45 8.19 6.04
N ALA A 18 -5.49 8.19 7.37
CA ALA A 18 -5.77 9.40 8.15
C ALA A 18 -4.69 10.49 7.96
N LEU A 19 -3.42 10.11 7.88
CA LEU A 19 -2.31 11.05 7.66
C LEU A 19 -2.35 11.69 6.27
N ASN A 20 -2.76 10.94 5.24
CA ASN A 20 -2.86 11.42 3.85
C ASN A 20 -4.02 12.41 3.64
N LEU A 21 -4.93 12.58 4.61
CA LEU A 21 -5.93 13.65 4.57
C LEU A 21 -5.32 15.06 4.56
N ASN A 22 -4.04 15.18 4.95
CA ASN A 22 -3.29 16.44 4.93
C ASN A 22 -2.56 16.69 3.59
N ASP A 23 -2.57 15.75 2.65
CA ASP A 23 -1.87 15.90 1.36
C ASP A 23 -2.73 16.66 0.33
N PRO A 24 -2.12 17.25 -0.73
CA PRO A 24 -2.85 18.00 -1.76
C PRO A 24 -3.86 17.18 -2.57
N ASP A 25 -3.59 15.89 -2.83
CA ASP A 25 -4.53 14.93 -3.42
C ASP A 25 -4.82 13.78 -2.43
N PRO A 26 -5.71 13.97 -1.45
CA PRO A 26 -5.89 13.01 -0.37
C PRO A 26 -6.70 11.78 -0.79
N TRP A 27 -7.62 11.91 -1.75
CA TRP A 27 -8.67 10.92 -1.99
C TRP A 27 -8.14 9.61 -2.56
N THR A 28 -7.21 9.71 -3.52
CA THR A 28 -6.58 8.55 -4.16
C THR A 28 -5.86 7.68 -3.11
N TRP A 29 -5.09 8.32 -2.23
CA TRP A 29 -4.30 7.65 -1.19
C TRP A 29 -5.17 7.14 -0.04
N VAL A 30 -6.15 7.93 0.41
CA VAL A 30 -7.11 7.49 1.44
C VAL A 30 -7.87 6.26 0.97
N LEU A 31 -8.36 6.25 -0.28
CA LEU A 31 -9.07 5.09 -0.83
C LEU A 31 -8.15 3.87 -0.93
N ALA A 32 -6.93 4.06 -1.41
CA ALA A 32 -5.91 3.02 -1.50
C ALA A 32 -5.64 2.38 -0.12
N TYR A 33 -5.22 3.17 0.87
CA TYR A 33 -4.86 2.63 2.18
C TYR A 33 -6.08 2.10 2.96
N THR A 34 -7.25 2.73 2.82
CA THR A 34 -8.49 2.23 3.44
C THR A 34 -8.87 0.86 2.88
N SER A 35 -8.71 0.65 1.57
CA SER A 35 -9.01 -0.66 0.95
C SER A 35 -8.13 -1.79 1.52
N VAL A 36 -6.84 -1.51 1.76
CA VAL A 36 -5.93 -2.45 2.44
C VAL A 36 -6.38 -2.70 3.90
N ALA A 37 -6.71 -1.64 4.64
CA ALA A 37 -7.16 -1.74 6.02
C ALA A 37 -8.45 -2.57 6.16
N VAL A 38 -9.39 -2.40 5.23
CA VAL A 38 -10.65 -3.17 5.18
C VAL A 38 -10.39 -4.65 4.93
N LEU A 39 -9.53 -5.00 3.98
CA LEU A 39 -9.24 -6.41 3.68
C LEU A 39 -8.52 -7.11 4.85
N TYR A 40 -7.59 -6.44 5.50
CA TYR A 40 -6.94 -6.96 6.70
C TYR A 40 -7.89 -7.07 7.88
N SER A 41 -8.80 -6.10 8.05
CA SER A 41 -9.87 -6.19 9.06
C SER A 41 -10.76 -7.39 8.79
N ALA A 42 -11.24 -7.57 7.55
CA ALA A 42 -12.05 -8.73 7.16
C ALA A 42 -11.30 -10.05 7.43
N ALA A 43 -10.01 -10.12 7.10
CA ALA A 43 -9.17 -11.28 7.38
C ALA A 43 -9.00 -11.57 8.89
N ALA A 44 -8.97 -10.54 9.74
CA ALA A 44 -8.93 -10.69 11.20
C ALA A 44 -10.21 -11.37 11.75
N PHE A 45 -11.33 -11.26 11.04
CA PHE A 45 -12.61 -11.90 11.38
C PHE A 45 -12.91 -13.15 10.54
N GLY A 46 -11.90 -13.74 9.90
CA GLY A 46 -12.04 -14.98 9.12
C GLY A 46 -12.76 -14.81 7.78
N ARG A 47 -12.93 -13.57 7.30
CA ARG A 47 -13.60 -13.24 6.02
C ARG A 47 -12.59 -12.84 4.94
N ALA A 48 -11.42 -13.46 4.92
CA ALA A 48 -10.40 -13.20 3.90
C ALA A 48 -10.84 -13.78 2.53
N ASP A 49 -10.76 -12.97 1.47
CA ASP A 49 -10.96 -13.44 0.10
C ASP A 49 -9.68 -13.22 -0.72
N ARG A 50 -9.04 -14.33 -1.08
CA ARG A 50 -7.80 -14.35 -1.87
C ARG A 50 -7.94 -13.66 -3.23
N ARG A 51 -9.13 -13.70 -3.85
CA ARG A 51 -9.36 -13.07 -5.15
C ARG A 51 -9.40 -11.55 -5.02
N LEU A 52 -10.03 -11.04 -3.96
CA LEU A 52 -10.08 -9.62 -3.69
C LEU A 52 -8.70 -9.08 -3.31
N SER A 53 -8.01 -9.74 -2.38
CA SER A 53 -6.66 -9.30 -1.98
C SER A 53 -5.67 -9.40 -3.14
N GLY A 54 -5.73 -10.47 -3.93
CA GLY A 54 -4.86 -10.67 -5.09
C GLY A 54 -5.16 -9.70 -6.23
N GLY A 55 -6.43 -9.42 -6.51
CA GLY A 55 -6.84 -8.45 -7.51
C GLY A 55 -6.41 -7.03 -7.15
N LEU A 56 -6.62 -6.63 -5.89
CA LEU A 56 -6.16 -5.33 -5.40
C LEU A 56 -4.62 -5.24 -5.38
N CYS A 57 -3.93 -6.33 -5.01
CA CYS A 57 -2.47 -6.41 -5.06
C CYS A 57 -1.95 -6.17 -6.48
N LEU A 58 -2.57 -6.83 -7.47
CA LEU A 58 -2.21 -6.67 -8.88
C LEU A 58 -2.47 -5.25 -9.35
N PHE A 59 -3.63 -4.68 -9.04
CA PHE A 59 -3.97 -3.29 -9.38
C PHE A 59 -2.94 -2.30 -8.82
N MET A 60 -2.64 -2.37 -7.52
CA MET A 60 -1.66 -1.48 -6.89
C MET A 60 -0.23 -1.69 -7.40
N MET A 61 0.13 -2.93 -7.72
CA MET A 61 1.42 -3.23 -8.33
C MET A 61 1.54 -2.61 -9.72
N LEU A 62 0.51 -2.71 -10.56
CA LEU A 62 0.50 -2.08 -11.88
C LEU A 62 0.59 -0.56 -11.77
N TRP A 63 -0.14 0.04 -10.83
CA TRP A 63 -0.04 1.48 -10.55
C TRP A 63 1.35 1.87 -10.05
N MET A 64 1.96 1.09 -9.15
CA MET A 64 3.33 1.32 -8.67
C MET A 64 4.36 1.32 -9.81
N LEU A 65 4.18 0.43 -10.81
CA LEU A 65 5.09 0.35 -11.95
C LEU A 65 5.07 1.61 -12.83
N THR A 66 3.99 2.40 -12.84
CA THR A 66 3.97 3.66 -13.59
C THR A 66 4.90 4.72 -12.98
N MET A 67 5.20 4.59 -11.68
CA MET A 67 6.10 5.49 -10.93
C MET A 67 7.56 5.00 -10.92
N LEU A 68 7.83 3.81 -11.47
CA LEU A 68 9.16 3.21 -11.48
C LEU A 68 10.24 4.08 -12.16
N PRO A 69 9.99 4.80 -13.28
CA PRO A 69 11.00 5.67 -13.87
C PRO A 69 11.49 6.77 -12.92
N GLY A 70 10.60 7.35 -12.12
CA GLY A 70 10.96 8.36 -11.11
C GLY A 70 11.80 7.76 -9.99
N MET A 71 11.49 6.54 -9.56
CA MET A 71 12.30 5.80 -8.58
C MET A 71 13.71 5.51 -9.11
N VAL A 72 13.85 5.13 -10.38
CA VAL A 72 15.17 4.90 -11.02
C VAL A 72 15.95 6.20 -11.12
N GLN A 73 15.30 7.32 -11.48
CA GLN A 73 15.93 8.63 -11.53
C GLN A 73 16.45 9.07 -10.15
N TRP A 74 15.65 8.89 -9.10
CA TRP A 74 16.06 9.18 -7.73
C TRP A 74 17.24 8.33 -7.26
N ALA A 75 17.25 7.03 -7.59
CA ALA A 75 18.37 6.15 -7.29
C ALA A 75 19.64 6.57 -8.06
N GLY A 76 19.51 6.96 -9.33
CA GLY A 76 20.60 7.49 -10.15
C GLY A 76 21.17 8.82 -9.63
N ALA A 77 20.36 9.61 -8.91
CA ALA A 77 20.78 10.84 -8.26
C ALA A 77 21.50 10.63 -6.91
N GLY A 78 21.71 9.38 -6.47
CA GLY A 78 22.42 9.06 -5.24
C GLY A 78 21.56 9.09 -3.98
N PHE A 79 20.26 8.82 -4.10
CA PHE A 79 19.31 8.76 -2.98
C PHE A 79 19.23 10.06 -2.15
N PRO A 80 18.93 11.22 -2.78
CA PRO A 80 18.70 12.45 -2.05
C PRO A 80 17.55 12.30 -1.03
N SER A 81 17.56 13.12 0.02
CA SER A 81 16.63 12.98 1.14
C SER A 81 15.16 13.09 0.72
N ILE A 82 14.34 12.13 1.14
CA ILE A 82 12.89 12.08 0.87
C ILE A 82 12.03 12.70 1.97
N THR A 83 12.65 13.23 3.04
CA THR A 83 11.97 13.81 4.19
C THR A 83 11.90 15.34 4.15
N ALA A 84 12.49 15.96 3.12
CA ALA A 84 12.39 17.39 2.92
C ALA A 84 10.94 17.79 2.59
N SER A 85 10.53 18.99 3.03
CA SER A 85 9.16 19.46 2.80
C SER A 85 8.89 19.56 1.30
N MET A 86 7.67 19.22 0.87
CA MET A 86 7.16 19.46 -0.50
C MET A 86 7.02 20.96 -0.85
N LYS A 87 7.98 21.81 -0.46
CA LYS A 87 8.06 23.19 -0.94
C LYS A 87 8.55 23.17 -2.39
N ALA A 88 7.59 22.94 -3.30
CA ALA A 88 7.49 23.39 -4.70
C ALA A 88 8.71 23.29 -5.65
N THR A 89 9.84 22.71 -5.24
CA THR A 89 11.10 22.78 -6.00
C THR A 89 11.59 21.39 -6.43
N GLU A 90 11.06 20.31 -5.84
CA GLU A 90 11.57 18.94 -6.08
C GLU A 90 10.44 17.91 -6.31
N PRO A 91 9.89 17.82 -7.53
CA PRO A 91 8.85 16.85 -7.91
C PRO A 91 9.25 15.38 -7.70
N HIS A 92 10.55 15.10 -7.59
CA HIS A 92 11.07 13.74 -7.43
C HIS A 92 10.84 13.18 -6.02
N ILE A 93 10.69 14.03 -4.99
CA ILE A 93 10.42 13.57 -3.61
C ILE A 93 9.03 12.95 -3.50
N GLU A 94 8.04 13.57 -4.15
CA GLU A 94 6.66 13.10 -4.17
C GLU A 94 6.56 11.70 -4.77
N VAL A 95 7.06 11.53 -6.00
CA VAL A 95 7.01 10.25 -6.73
C VAL A 95 7.66 9.11 -5.93
N VAL A 96 8.77 9.37 -5.23
CA VAL A 96 9.45 8.34 -4.43
C VAL A 96 8.64 7.97 -3.20
N ARG A 97 8.06 8.95 -2.49
CA ARG A 97 7.20 8.68 -1.32
C ARG A 97 5.96 7.88 -1.72
N GLU A 98 5.33 8.25 -2.83
CA GLU A 98 4.18 7.56 -3.40
C GLU A 98 4.52 6.12 -3.82
N PHE A 99 5.66 5.93 -4.49
CA PHE A 99 6.16 4.61 -4.87
C PHE A 99 6.39 3.72 -3.64
N LEU A 100 7.03 4.24 -2.59
CA LEU A 100 7.29 3.49 -1.36
C LEU A 100 5.99 3.16 -0.61
N GLY A 101 5.01 4.07 -0.61
CA GLY A 101 3.68 3.82 -0.07
C GLY A 101 2.96 2.67 -0.77
N LEU A 102 2.98 2.66 -2.11
CA LEU A 102 2.44 1.56 -2.91
C LEU A 102 3.21 0.25 -2.71
N LEU A 103 4.53 0.30 -2.57
CA LEU A 103 5.34 -0.88 -2.28
C LEU A 103 4.90 -1.55 -0.97
N LEU A 104 4.70 -0.77 0.10
CA LEU A 104 4.20 -1.30 1.37
C LEU A 104 2.81 -1.93 1.22
N ALA A 105 1.91 -1.28 0.46
CA ALA A 105 0.57 -1.81 0.19
C ALA A 105 0.63 -3.13 -0.59
N VAL A 106 1.46 -3.22 -1.63
CA VAL A 106 1.66 -4.42 -2.45
C VAL A 106 2.23 -5.55 -1.61
N LEU A 107 3.25 -5.30 -0.78
CA LEU A 107 3.84 -6.33 0.09
C LEU A 107 2.83 -6.86 1.10
N ALA A 108 2.02 -5.98 1.71
CA ALA A 108 0.97 -6.37 2.65
C ALA A 108 -0.11 -7.20 1.94
N LEU A 109 -0.66 -6.73 0.82
CA LEU A 109 -1.67 -7.47 0.07
C LEU A 109 -1.14 -8.80 -0.49
N GLY A 110 0.12 -8.83 -0.92
CA GLY A 110 0.81 -10.04 -1.37
C GLY A 110 0.91 -11.07 -0.24
N TRP A 111 1.32 -10.64 0.96
CA TRP A 111 1.32 -11.49 2.15
C TRP A 111 -0.09 -12.02 2.47
N LEU A 112 -1.10 -11.14 2.51
CA LEU A 112 -2.48 -11.53 2.80
C LEU A 112 -3.00 -12.55 1.78
N THR A 113 -2.69 -12.35 0.50
CA THR A 113 -3.08 -13.25 -0.59
C THR A 113 -2.40 -14.61 -0.48
N TRP A 114 -1.11 -14.64 -0.12
CA TRP A 114 -0.37 -15.88 0.09
C TRP A 114 -0.86 -16.64 1.34
N SER A 115 -1.17 -15.94 2.42
CA SER A 115 -1.65 -16.53 3.67
C SER A 115 -3.11 -17.00 3.61
N THR A 116 -3.86 -16.59 2.58
CA THR A 116 -5.27 -16.97 2.41
C THR A 116 -5.36 -18.19 1.48
N PRO A 117 -5.83 -19.36 1.95
CA PRO A 117 -6.02 -20.52 1.09
C PRO A 117 -6.98 -20.23 -0.06
N GLY A 118 -6.64 -20.69 -1.28
CA GLY A 118 -7.56 -20.58 -2.40
C GLY A 118 -8.85 -21.37 -2.14
N ARG A 119 -9.99 -20.86 -2.60
CA ARG A 119 -11.31 -21.54 -2.52
C ARG A 119 -11.30 -23.00 -2.99
N ALA A 120 -10.38 -23.38 -3.88
CA ALA A 120 -10.21 -24.76 -4.35
C ALA A 120 -9.68 -25.75 -3.29
N ALA A 121 -9.13 -25.26 -2.18
CA ALA A 121 -8.63 -26.08 -1.07
C ALA A 121 -9.66 -26.25 0.07
N GLN A 122 -10.89 -25.79 -0.11
CA GLN A 122 -11.96 -25.77 0.90
C GLN A 122 -13.18 -26.62 0.51
N GLY A 123 -13.06 -27.45 -0.55
CA GLY A 123 -14.10 -28.36 -1.05
C GLY A 123 -13.71 -29.81 -0.87
#